data_AF-A0A1D6NVC9-F1
#
_entry.id   AF-A0A1D6NVC9-F1
#
_cell.length_a   1.000
_cell.length_b   1.000
_cell.length_c   1.000
_cell.angle_alpha   90.00
_cell.angle_beta   90.00
_cell.angle_gamma   90.00
#
_symmetry.space_group_name_H-M   'P 1'
#
loop_
_entity.id
_entity.type
_entity.pdbx_description
1 polymer ?
#
loop_
_entity_poly.entity_id
_entity_poly.type
_entity_poly.pdbx_seq_one_letter_code
_entity_poly.pdbx_strand_id
1 'polypeptide(L)' 'MANARRLAREEGLLVGISSGANLAACLKLPWLKVASRQENKGKMIVTVFPSGGERYINSDLFADVREECIAMTF' A
#
# COMPACT_ATOMS: atom_id res chain seq x y z
N MET A 1 5.78 -2.32 -1.26
CA MET A 1 5.36 -1.91 -2.61
C MET A 1 3.98 -2.47 -3.00
N ALA A 2 3.80 -3.81 -3.06
CA ALA A 2 2.55 -4.44 -3.54
C ALA A 2 1.26 -3.88 -2.91
N ASN A 3 1.21 -3.75 -1.58
CA ASN A 3 0.01 -3.24 -0.90
C ASN A 3 -0.26 -1.75 -1.15
N ALA A 4 0.76 -0.92 -1.38
CA ALA A 4 0.55 0.48 -1.79
C ALA A 4 -0.07 0.56 -3.19
N ARG A 5 0.38 -0.30 -4.11
CA ARG A 5 -0.24 -0.42 -5.45
C ARG A 5 -1.67 -0.97 -5.39
N ARG A 6 -1.94 -1.93 -4.52
CA ARG A 6 -3.30 -2.45 -4.29
C ARG A 6 -4.22 -1.39 -3.70
N LEU A 7 -3.76 -0.59 -2.74
CA LEU A 7 -4.53 0.54 -2.20
C LEU A 7 -5.00 1.49 -3.32
N ALA A 8 -4.12 1.81 -4.28
CA ALA A 8 -4.50 2.63 -5.42
C ALA A 8 -5.53 1.95 -6.34
N ARG A 9 -5.34 0.65 -6.64
CA ARG A 9 -6.19 -0.09 -7.60
C ARG A 9 -7.54 -0.54 -7.04
N GLU A 10 -7.57 -0.96 -5.78
CA GLU A 10 -8.73 -1.60 -5.15
C GLU A 10 -9.54 -0.61 -4.30
N GLU A 11 -8.86 0.36 -3.66
CA GLU A 11 -9.50 1.30 -2.71
C GLU A 11 -9.49 2.76 -3.20
N GLY A 12 -8.88 3.04 -4.36
CA GLY A 12 -8.72 4.41 -4.88
C GLY A 12 -7.77 5.30 -4.06
N LEU A 13 -6.97 4.70 -3.18
CA LEU A 13 -6.07 5.41 -2.26
C LEU A 13 -4.65 5.45 -2.83
N LEU A 14 -4.30 6.54 -3.50
CA LEU A 14 -2.95 6.76 -4.01
C LEU A 14 -2.01 7.21 -2.88
N VAL A 15 -1.22 6.27 -2.35
CA VAL A 15 -0.40 6.50 -1.14
C VAL A 15 1.06 6.06 -1.31
N GLY A 16 1.91 6.55 -0.42
CA GLY A 16 3.33 6.19 -0.37
C GLY A 16 3.62 4.74 0.07
N ILE A 17 4.91 4.38 -0.02
CA ILE A 17 5.41 3.03 0.25
C ILE A 17 5.14 2.59 1.70
N SER A 18 5.32 3.50 2.66
CA SER A 18 5.11 3.25 4.10
C SER A 18 3.66 2.96 4.42
N SER A 19 2.70 3.61 3.75
CA SER A 19 1.26 3.31 3.86
C SER A 19 0.96 1.85 3.45
N GLY A 20 1.59 1.38 2.36
CA GLY A 20 1.50 -0.02 1.97
C GLY A 20 2.11 -0.99 2.98
N ALA A 21 3.18 -0.59 3.67
CA ALA A 21 3.78 -1.37 4.75
C ALA A 21 2.85 -1.43 5.98
N ASN A 22 2.22 -0.32 6.34
CA ASN A 22 1.23 -0.25 7.41
C ASN A 22 0.02 -1.13 7.12
N LEU A 23 -0.52 -1.09 5.89
CA LEU A 23 -1.58 -2.01 5.48
C LEU A 23 -1.10 -3.48 5.54
N ALA A 24 0.14 -3.76 5.11
CA ALA A 24 0.71 -5.10 5.18
C ALA A 24 0.76 -5.63 6.61
N ALA A 25 1.17 -4.79 7.57
CA ALA A 25 1.17 -5.11 8.99
C ALA A 25 -0.25 -5.39 9.48
N CYS A 26 -1.24 -4.57 9.11
CA CYS A 26 -2.62 -4.84 9.50
C CYS A 26 -3.17 -6.17 8.93
N LEU A 27 -2.89 -6.49 7.66
CA LEU A 27 -3.58 -7.57 6.93
C LEU A 27 -2.81 -8.90 6.77
N LYS A 28 -1.49 -8.90 6.55
CA LYS A 28 -0.86 -10.02 5.81
C LYS A 28 0.55 -10.47 6.24
N LEU A 29 0.75 -10.81 7.52
CA LEU A 29 1.89 -11.65 7.95
C LEU A 29 1.54 -12.52 9.17
N PRO A 30 1.90 -13.81 9.25
CA PRO A 30 1.48 -14.72 10.34
C PRO A 30 1.82 -14.25 11.76
N TRP A 31 2.96 -13.57 11.94
CA TRP A 31 3.42 -12.95 13.20
C TRP A 31 3.02 -11.47 13.33
N LEU A 32 2.67 -10.83 12.20
CA LEU A 32 2.42 -9.39 12.10
C LEU A 32 0.95 -9.04 11.90
N LYS A 33 0.05 -10.00 11.64
CA LYS A 33 -1.41 -9.83 11.49
C LYS A 33 -2.00 -9.36 12.82
N VAL A 34 -1.88 -8.07 13.10
CA VAL A 34 -2.51 -7.45 14.26
C VAL A 34 -4.01 -7.78 14.24
N ALA A 35 -4.64 -7.82 13.07
CA ALA A 35 -6.06 -8.15 12.91
C ALA A 35 -6.44 -9.61 13.19
N SER A 36 -5.53 -10.58 12.98
CA SER A 36 -5.87 -12.00 13.20
C SER A 36 -5.43 -12.53 14.56
N ARG A 37 -4.78 -11.70 15.37
CA ARG A 37 -4.42 -12.04 16.74
C ARG A 37 -5.68 -12.21 17.57
N GLN A 38 -5.74 -13.26 18.38
CA GLN A 38 -6.94 -13.61 19.16
C GLN A 38 -7.31 -12.49 20.14
N GLU A 39 -6.30 -11.85 20.75
CA GLU A 39 -6.48 -10.72 21.66
C GLU A 39 -7.03 -9.46 20.97
N ASN A 40 -7.04 -9.43 19.63
CA ASN A 40 -7.57 -8.33 18.83
C ASN A 40 -8.90 -8.67 18.16
N LYS A 41 -9.48 -9.84 18.44
CA LYS A 41 -10.80 -10.21 17.94
C LYS A 41 -11.84 -9.18 18.39
N GLY A 42 -12.58 -8.63 17.43
CA GLY A 42 -13.61 -7.61 17.68
C GLY A 42 -13.08 -6.20 17.95
N LYS A 43 -11.75 -5.98 17.97
CA LYS A 43 -11.17 -4.65 18.13
C LYS A 43 -11.11 -3.92 16.78
N MET A 44 -11.27 -2.60 16.83
CA MET A 44 -11.02 -1.72 15.69
C MET A 44 -9.52 -1.46 15.56
N ILE A 45 -8.96 -1.70 14.37
CA ILE A 45 -7.56 -1.41 14.07
C ILE A 45 -7.48 -0.13 13.28
N VAL A 46 -6.67 0.80 13.77
CA VAL A 46 -6.39 2.08 13.12
C VAL A 46 -4.93 2.12 12.73
N THR A 47 -4.64 2.61 11.52
CA THR A 47 -3.28 2.85 11.04
C THR A 47 -3.21 4.17 10.29
N VAL A 48 -1.99 4.65 10.05
CA VAL A 48 -1.73 5.95 9.39
C VAL A 48 -1.20 5.70 7.98
N PHE A 49 -1.71 6.43 7.01
CA PHE A 49 -1.10 6.54 5.68
C PHE A 49 -0.36 7.88 5.61
N PRO A 50 0.98 7.90 5.79
CA PRO A 50 1.70 9.14 6.12
C PRO A 50 1.80 10.15 4.98
N SER A 51 1.67 9.69 3.74
CA SER A 51 1.90 10.51 2.54
C SER A 51 1.09 10.01 1.34
N GLY A 52 0.72 10.97 0.50
CA GLY A 52 0.17 10.71 -0.83
C GLY A 52 1.22 10.10 -1.78
N GLY A 53 0.74 9.26 -2.70
CA GLY A 53 1.59 8.53 -3.64
C GLY A 53 2.22 9.41 -4.71
N GLU A 54 1.65 10.58 -5.02
CA GLU A 54 2.12 11.52 -6.03
C GLU A 54 3.56 11.99 -5.80
N ARG A 55 4.00 12.03 -4.54
CA ARG A 55 5.37 12.41 -4.18
C ARG A 55 6.43 11.38 -4.59
N TYR A 56 5.99 10.18 -4.94
CA TYR A 56 6.85 9.02 -5.19
C TYR A 56 6.83 8.57 -6.65
N ILE A 57 6.25 9.36 -7.58
CA ILE A 57 6.17 9.02 -9.02
C ILE A 57 7.52 8.64 -9.63
N ASN A 58 8.60 9.30 -9.19
CA ASN A 58 9.96 9.01 -9.66
C ASN A 58 10.67 7.88 -8.92
N SER A 59 10.00 7.19 -7.99
CA SER A 59 10.58 6.07 -7.23
C SER A 59 10.17 4.71 -7.79
N ASP A 60 10.75 3.65 -7.23
CA ASP A 60 10.42 2.25 -7.56
C ASP A 60 8.95 1.87 -7.27
N LEU A 61 8.22 2.70 -6.51
CA LEU A 61 6.79 2.46 -6.27
C LEU A 61 6.01 2.43 -7.60
N PHE A 62 6.40 3.27 -8.56
CA PHE A 62 5.76 3.46 -9.86
C PHE A 62 6.61 3.01 -11.05
N ALA A 63 7.76 2.35 -10.84
CA ALA A 63 8.66 1.94 -11.93
C ALA A 63 7.91 1.20 -13.05
N ASP A 64 7.18 0.14 -12.73
CA ASP A 64 6.44 -0.66 -13.72
C ASP A 64 5.51 0.19 -14.60
N VAL A 65 4.74 1.09 -13.98
CA VAL A 65 3.76 1.96 -14.68
C VAL A 65 4.47 3.06 -15.47
N ARG A 66 5.57 3.59 -14.95
CA ARG A 66 6.36 4.61 -15.65
C ARG A 66 6.96 4.05 -16.93
N GLU A 67 7.56 2.85 -16.87
CA GLU A 67 8.09 2.18 -18.06
C GLU A 67 6.98 1.89 -19.09
N GLU A 68 5.80 1.45 -18.62
CA GLU A 68 4.62 1.26 -19.47
C GLU A 68 4.20 2.57 -20.18
N CYS A 69 4.10 3.67 -19.43
CA CYS A 69 3.74 4.97 -20.00
C CYS A 69 4.78 5.49 -21.02
N ILE A 70 6.07 5.27 -20.78
CA ILE A 70 7.14 5.68 -21.71
C ILE A 70 7.06 4.90 -23.02
N ALA A 71 6.66 3.62 -22.97
CA ALA A 71 6.53 2.77 -24.14
C ALA A 71 5.26 3.01 -24.96
N MET A 72 4.32 3.84 -24.50
CA MET A 72 3.09 4.13 -25.22
C MET A 72 3.36 4.97 -26.49
N THR A 73 2.84 4.50 -27.62
CA THR A 73 2.78 5.24 -28.89
C THR A 73 1.35 5.71 -29.16
N PHE A 74 1.19 6.86 -29.80
CA PHE A 74 -0.11 7.43 -30.20
C PHE A 74 -0.52 7.00 -31.61
#